data_AF-A0A2E3MG26-F1
#
_entry.id   AF-A0A2E3MG26-F1
#
_cell.length_a   1.000
_cell.length_b   1.000
_cell.length_c   1.000
_cell.angle_alpha   90.00
_cell.angle_beta   90.00
_cell.angle_gamma   90.00
#
_symmetry.space_group_name_H-M   'P 1'
#
loop_
_entity.id
_entity.type
_entity.pdbx_description
1 polymer ?
#
loop_
_entity_poly.entity_id
_entity_poly.type
_entity_poly.pdbx_seq_one_letter_code
_entity_poly.pdbx_strand_id
1 'polypeptide(L)' 'MSQGTQRANTKRIYHVSAKDLPLSCPTKDMRVWDAHPKVYLPIEASGKAVCPYCDAEFILEDNDK' A
#
# COMPACT_ATOMS: atom_id res chain seq x y z
N MET A 1 20.83 17.65 -26.87
CA MET A 1 19.48 17.22 -26.45
C MET A 1 19.67 16.43 -25.16
N SER A 2 19.34 17.05 -24.04
CA SER A 2 19.70 16.61 -22.68
C SER A 2 18.82 15.44 -22.22
N GLN A 3 19.46 14.33 -21.87
CA GLN A 3 18.82 13.08 -21.44
C GLN A 3 18.33 13.16 -19.99
N GLY A 4 17.25 12.43 -19.72
CA GLY A 4 17.14 11.66 -18.48
C GLY A 4 16.18 12.20 -17.43
N THR A 5 14.91 11.91 -17.61
CA THR A 5 13.86 11.92 -16.58
C THR A 5 14.30 11.12 -15.33
N GLN A 6 14.42 11.77 -14.17
CA GLN A 6 14.40 11.08 -12.88
C GLN A 6 13.25 11.66 -12.06
N ARG A 7 12.05 11.10 -12.25
CA ARG A 7 10.95 11.35 -11.33
C ARG A 7 11.23 10.61 -10.02
N ALA A 8 11.60 11.36 -9.00
CA ALA A 8 11.87 10.90 -7.65
C ALA A 8 10.59 10.53 -6.86
N ASN A 9 9.74 9.62 -7.36
CA ASN A 9 8.42 9.40 -6.74
C ASN A 9 8.05 7.94 -6.37
N THR A 10 8.67 6.92 -6.93
CA THR A 10 7.80 5.81 -7.39
C THR A 10 7.96 4.47 -6.68
N LYS A 11 8.01 4.41 -5.33
CA LYS A 11 7.77 3.11 -4.65
C LYS A 11 6.97 3.27 -3.35
N ARG A 12 5.64 3.28 -3.47
CA ARG A 12 4.68 3.09 -2.37
C ARG A 12 4.07 1.69 -2.42
N ILE A 13 4.89 0.69 -2.74
CA ILE A 13 4.46 -0.71 -2.82
C ILE A 13 4.72 -1.36 -1.47
N TYR A 14 3.68 -1.88 -0.83
CA TYR A 14 3.72 -2.52 0.48
C TYR A 14 3.30 -3.98 0.33
N HIS A 15 4.18 -4.88 0.76
CA HIS A 15 3.89 -6.29 0.77
C HIS A 15 3.27 -6.62 2.13
N VAL A 16 2.08 -7.20 2.11
CA VAL A 16 1.29 -7.52 3.31
C VAL A 16 0.85 -8.96 3.22
N SER A 17 0.70 -9.63 4.36
CA SER A 17 0.26 -11.04 4.37
C SER A 17 -1.22 -11.15 4.72
N ALA A 18 -1.81 -12.33 4.53
CA ALA A 18 -3.19 -12.59 5.00
C ALA A 18 -3.36 -12.37 6.51
N LYS A 19 -2.26 -12.39 7.28
CA LYS A 19 -2.22 -12.08 8.72
C LYS A 19 -2.44 -10.60 9.03
N ASP A 20 -2.21 -9.72 8.06
CA ASP A 20 -2.46 -8.28 8.15
C ASP A 20 -3.90 -7.92 7.75
N LEU A 21 -4.70 -8.90 7.35
CA LEU A 21 -6.12 -8.71 7.06
C LEU A 21 -6.95 -8.56 8.35
N PRO A 22 -7.95 -7.66 8.36
CA PRO A 22 -8.34 -6.78 7.27
C PRO A 22 -7.36 -5.60 7.10
N LEU A 23 -6.81 -5.46 5.89
CA LEU A 23 -5.82 -4.43 5.62
C LEU A 23 -6.45 -3.05 5.79
N SER A 24 -5.89 -2.30 6.73
CA SER A 24 -6.26 -0.92 6.99
C SER A 24 -5.12 0.01 6.60
N CYS A 25 -5.41 1.00 5.75
CA CYS A 25 -4.46 2.09 5.51
C CYS A 25 -4.95 3.33 6.28
N PRO A 26 -4.10 4.00 7.11
CA PRO A 26 -2.70 3.69 7.45
C PRO A 26 -2.55 2.52 8.45
N THR A 27 -1.43 1.79 8.38
CA THR A 27 -1.14 0.68 9.31
C THR A 27 -0.74 1.22 10.70
N LYS A 28 -0.90 0.41 11.75
CA LYS A 28 -0.64 0.81 13.16
C LYS A 28 0.81 1.28 13.41
N ASP A 29 1.75 0.83 12.59
CA ASP A 29 3.18 1.20 12.64
C ASP A 29 3.52 2.41 11.76
N MET A 30 2.66 2.74 10.78
CA MET A 30 2.82 3.92 9.94
C MET A 30 2.35 5.16 10.70
N ARG A 31 3.32 5.96 11.17
CA ARG A 31 3.09 7.34 11.65
C ARG A 31 2.69 8.26 10.48
N VAL A 32 1.54 8.03 9.88
CA VAL A 32 0.87 8.99 8.98
C VAL A 32 -0.35 9.54 9.72
N TRP A 33 -0.09 10.08 10.91
CA TRP A 33 -1.07 10.84 11.67
C TRP A 33 -1.19 12.20 10.99
N ASP A 34 -2.06 12.30 9.97
CA ASP A 34 -2.91 13.47 9.60
C ASP A 34 -3.39 13.53 8.13
N ALA A 35 -3.04 12.59 7.25
CA ALA A 35 -3.34 12.78 5.81
C ALA A 35 -4.72 12.29 5.33
N HIS A 36 -5.28 11.21 5.90
CA HIS A 36 -6.59 10.68 5.50
C HIS A 36 -7.23 9.78 6.58
N PRO A 37 -8.56 9.59 6.57
CA PRO A 37 -9.25 8.65 7.46
C PRO A 37 -8.83 7.19 7.21
N LYS A 38 -8.94 6.36 8.25
CA LYS A 38 -8.69 4.92 8.17
C LYS A 38 -9.65 4.28 7.18
N VAL A 39 -9.12 3.65 6.14
CA VAL A 39 -9.90 2.92 5.14
C VAL A 39 -9.49 1.46 5.08
N TYR A 40 -10.48 0.59 4.86
CA TYR A 40 -10.29 -0.83 4.68
C TYR A 40 -10.14 -1.13 3.20
N LEU A 41 -9.02 -1.74 2.82
CA LEU A 41 -8.77 -2.15 1.44
C LEU A 41 -9.11 -3.64 1.29
N PRO A 42 -10.04 -4.02 0.39
CA PRO A 42 -10.44 -5.41 0.17
C PRO A 42 -9.41 -6.16 -0.68
N ILE A 43 -8.17 -6.29 -0.18
CA ILE A 43 -7.08 -6.93 -0.93
C ILE A 43 -7.22 -8.45 -0.93
N GLU A 44 -7.97 -9.00 0.03
CA GLU A 44 -8.22 -10.44 0.19
C GLU A 44 -8.89 -11.05 -1.06
N ALA A 45 -9.74 -10.29 -1.74
CA ALA A 45 -10.47 -10.77 -2.91
C ALA A 45 -9.65 -10.69 -4.21
N SER A 46 -8.70 -9.74 -4.30
CA SER A 46 -7.95 -9.44 -5.53
C SER A 46 -6.46 -9.77 -5.45
N GLY A 47 -5.92 -10.05 -4.26
CA GLY A 47 -4.48 -10.23 -4.02
C GLY A 47 -3.67 -8.93 -4.09
N LYS A 48 -4.28 -7.81 -4.47
CA LYS A 48 -3.67 -6.48 -4.49
C LYS A 48 -4.73 -5.40 -4.34
N ALA A 49 -4.38 -4.26 -3.75
CA ALA A 49 -5.23 -3.08 -3.77
C ALA A 49 -4.42 -1.79 -3.70
N VAL A 50 -4.99 -0.72 -4.24
CA VAL A 50 -4.38 0.61 -4.24
C VAL A 50 -5.20 1.53 -3.34
N CYS A 51 -4.50 2.23 -2.44
CA CYS A 51 -5.06 3.26 -1.58
C CYS A 51 -5.43 4.50 -2.41
N PRO A 52 -6.71 4.93 -2.43
CA PRO A 52 -7.13 6.09 -3.23
C PRO A 52 -6.68 7.43 -2.65
N TYR A 53 -6.17 7.45 -1.41
CA TYR A 53 -5.69 8.66 -0.74
C TYR A 53 -4.18 8.85 -0.85
N CYS A 54 -3.47 7.73 -0.81
CA CYS A 54 -2.04 7.70 -0.61
C CYS A 54 -1.30 7.06 -1.77
N ASP A 55 -2.01 6.65 -2.84
CA ASP A 55 -1.48 5.96 -4.02
C ASP A 55 -0.54 4.80 -3.66
N ALA A 56 -0.75 4.21 -2.49
CA ALA A 56 0.01 3.11 -1.97
C ALA A 56 -0.57 1.82 -2.54
N GLU A 57 0.26 1.05 -3.21
CA GLU A 57 -0.09 -0.26 -3.74
C GLU A 57 0.24 -1.30 -2.68
N PHE A 58 -0.77 -2.06 -2.24
CA PHE A 58 -0.62 -3.15 -1.32
C PHE A 58 -0.72 -4.46 -2.08
N ILE A 59 0.28 -5.32 -1.94
CA ILE A 59 0.35 -6.63 -2.57
C ILE A 59 0.21 -7.67 -1.47
N LEU A 60 -0.79 -8.55 -1.59
CA LEU A 60 -1.00 -9.67 -0.70
C LEU A 60 0.01 -10.77 -1.04
N GLU A 61 1.02 -10.92 -0.20
CA GLU A 61 1.91 -12.07 -0.23
C GLU A 61 1.28 -13.21 0.57
N ASP A 62 0.83 -14.24 -0.13
CA ASP A 62 0.42 -15.51 0.44
C ASP A 62 1.67 -16.26 0.89
N ASN A 63 2.10 -16.00 2.13
CA ASN A 63 3.24 -16.67 2.75
C ASN A 63 2.79 -17.80 3.70
N ASP A 64 1.63 -18.41 3.43
CA ASP A 64 1.13 -19.56 4.18
C ASP A 64 1.90 -20.83 3.75
N LYS A 65 2.95 -21.17 4.52
CA LYS A 65 3.65 -22.45 4.46
C LYS A 65 3.68 -23.08 5.84
#